data_AF-A0A9D4C669-F1
#
_entry.id   AF-A0A9D4C669-F1
#
_cell.length_a   1.000
_cell.length_b   1.000
_cell.length_c   1.000
_cell.angle_alpha   90.00
_cell.angle_beta   90.00
_cell.angle_gamma   90.00
#
_symmetry.space_group_name_H-M   'P 1'
#
loop_
_entity.id
_entity.type
_entity.pdbx_description
1 polymer ?
#
loop_
_entity_poly.entity_id
_entity_poly.type
_entity_poly.pdbx_seq_one_letter_code
_entity_poly.pdbx_strand_id
1 'polypeptide(L)'
;MTKSDSCPIRGCRGDFSLRHTLRSHLPEVMDLRVPVHDNLTRRRLGFFLAMGARVIREGTTLVDLMRFCSTMGYTLHGASGNPSQIEAAGALARASGEEAVAFLDLLHWSILTKLWALLPVNEQEFFRSTYALSLEERESTSRWPEAVDSHCHLDRWSRKVNVNLDINIWKSMACMSPLVEVEINLRAVVTNFCDPSTYPNISLLETLYGVRCFSTIGLHPKGATKYTDADIQKFCMLLERPEVVGFGEVGLDHSVPYAEWLGQAILLKRVFSFLKERHVLVLHCRGADGDIHGKEVHMCLLSIMLGVVSPEQRIHLHCFQ
;
A
#
# COMPACT_ATOMS: atom_id res chain seq x y z
N MET A 1 -21.98 -2.42 -1.35
CA MET A 1 -21.82 -3.63 -0.51
C MET A 1 -22.04 -4.84 -1.41
N THR A 2 -20.99 -5.32 -2.07
CA THR A 2 -21.02 -6.60 -2.79
C THR A 2 -21.01 -7.70 -1.73
N LYS A 3 -21.90 -8.71 -1.87
CA LYS A 3 -21.92 -9.87 -0.97
C LYS A 3 -20.52 -10.50 -0.97
N SER A 4 -19.92 -10.70 0.20
CA SER A 4 -18.75 -11.56 0.30
C SER A 4 -19.16 -12.95 -0.18
N ASP A 5 -18.51 -13.48 -1.20
CA ASP A 5 -18.76 -14.84 -1.67
C ASP A 5 -18.51 -15.83 -0.51
N SER A 6 -19.33 -16.87 -0.42
CA SER A 6 -19.14 -17.94 0.58
C SER A 6 -17.93 -18.79 0.21
N CYS A 7 -17.18 -19.23 1.23
CA CYS A 7 -16.04 -20.14 1.03
C CYS A 7 -16.46 -21.40 0.24
N PRO A 8 -15.74 -21.78 -0.83
CA PRO A 8 -16.12 -22.89 -1.71
C PRO A 8 -15.87 -24.28 -1.08
N ILE A 9 -15.24 -24.35 0.10
CA ILE A 9 -14.96 -25.60 0.78
C ILE A 9 -16.24 -26.17 1.41
N ARG A 10 -16.59 -27.40 1.03
CA ARG A 10 -17.81 -28.07 1.49
C ARG A 10 -17.87 -28.12 3.01
N GLY A 11 -18.97 -27.63 3.58
CA GLY A 11 -19.20 -27.61 5.03
C GLY A 11 -18.58 -26.40 5.75
N CYS A 12 -17.83 -25.55 5.05
CA CYS A 12 -17.31 -24.32 5.62
C CYS A 12 -18.37 -23.20 5.60
N ARG A 13 -18.44 -22.40 6.67
CA ARG A 13 -19.34 -21.23 6.79
C ARG A 13 -18.58 -19.89 6.77
N GLY A 14 -17.29 -19.91 6.46
CA GLY A 14 -16.47 -18.71 6.35
C GLY A 14 -16.70 -17.94 5.05
N ASP A 15 -16.17 -16.72 5.02
CA ASP A 15 -16.11 -15.87 3.85
C ASP A 15 -15.00 -16.33 2.89
N PHE A 16 -15.18 -16.11 1.59
CA PHE A 16 -14.16 -16.40 0.59
C PHE A 16 -13.12 -15.27 0.55
N SER A 17 -12.19 -15.32 1.50
CA SER A 17 -11.07 -14.37 1.62
C SER A 17 -9.73 -15.07 1.79
N LEU A 18 -8.64 -14.38 1.43
CA LEU A 18 -7.26 -14.83 1.67
C LEU A 18 -7.05 -15.20 3.14
N ARG A 19 -7.53 -14.36 4.06
CA ARG A 19 -7.37 -14.57 5.50
C ARG A 19 -8.06 -15.84 5.99
N HIS A 20 -9.31 -16.05 5.59
CA HIS A 20 -10.04 -17.25 5.97
C HIS A 20 -9.41 -18.51 5.37
N THR A 21 -9.06 -18.46 4.08
CA THR A 21 -8.53 -19.62 3.34
C THR A 21 -7.16 -20.07 3.85
N LEU A 22 -6.22 -19.15 4.08
CA LEU A 22 -4.91 -19.49 4.68
C LEU A 22 -5.07 -20.03 6.11
N ARG A 23 -5.94 -19.44 6.92
CA ARG A 23 -6.11 -19.85 8.32
C ARG A 23 -6.77 -21.23 8.44
N SER A 24 -7.80 -21.49 7.65
CA SER A 24 -8.70 -22.63 7.85
C SER A 24 -8.48 -23.78 6.89
N HIS A 25 -7.94 -23.53 5.68
CA HIS A 25 -7.97 -24.53 4.60
C HIS A 25 -6.59 -24.83 4.00
N LEU A 26 -5.93 -23.84 3.40
CA LEU A 26 -4.69 -24.05 2.67
C LEU A 26 -3.53 -24.46 3.61
N PRO A 27 -2.59 -25.30 3.14
CA PRO A 27 -1.38 -25.61 3.91
C PRO A 27 -0.48 -24.39 4.09
N GLU A 28 0.23 -24.35 5.21
CA GLU A 28 1.03 -23.19 5.62
C GLU A 28 2.19 -22.89 4.64
N VAL A 29 2.75 -23.88 3.94
CA VAL A 29 3.77 -23.62 2.90
C VAL A 29 3.26 -22.77 1.73
N MET A 30 1.94 -22.68 1.55
CA MET A 30 1.31 -21.83 0.52
C MET A 30 1.11 -20.39 1.00
N ASP A 31 1.47 -20.09 2.25
CA ASP A 31 1.55 -18.73 2.73
C ASP A 31 2.75 -18.02 2.11
N LEU A 32 2.48 -17.10 1.18
CA LEU A 32 3.51 -16.33 0.47
C LEU A 32 4.13 -15.23 1.32
N ARG A 33 3.66 -15.04 2.57
CA ARG A 33 4.32 -14.18 3.55
C ARG A 33 5.60 -14.80 4.11
N VAL A 34 5.79 -16.11 3.94
CA VAL A 34 7.03 -16.79 4.31
C VAL A 34 8.09 -16.48 3.24
N PRO A 35 9.26 -15.91 3.62
CA PRO A 35 10.35 -15.64 2.68
C PRO A 35 10.74 -16.87 1.88
N VAL A 36 11.08 -16.67 0.61
CA VAL A 36 11.40 -17.77 -0.28
C VAL A 36 12.81 -18.29 0.00
N HIS A 37 12.93 -19.61 0.18
CA HIS A 37 14.21 -20.32 0.24
C HIS A 37 14.09 -21.72 -0.41
N ASP A 38 15.20 -22.38 -0.69
CA ASP A 38 15.25 -23.60 -1.51
C ASP A 38 14.41 -24.76 -0.96
N ASN A 39 14.39 -24.94 0.36
CA ASN A 39 13.59 -25.98 0.99
C ASN A 39 12.08 -25.71 0.82
N LEU A 40 11.64 -24.48 1.14
CA LEU A 40 10.23 -24.09 0.98
C LEU A 40 9.78 -24.17 -0.48
N THR A 41 10.65 -23.75 -1.41
CA THR A 41 10.39 -23.82 -2.85
C THR A 41 10.17 -25.27 -3.31
N ARG A 42 11.04 -26.21 -2.90
CA ARG A 42 10.87 -27.64 -3.20
C ARG A 42 9.58 -28.22 -2.63
N ARG A 43 9.20 -27.81 -1.41
CA ARG A 43 7.96 -28.24 -0.77
C ARG A 43 6.72 -27.69 -1.47
N ARG A 44 6.75 -26.43 -1.92
CA ARG A 44 5.69 -25.84 -2.76
C ARG A 44 5.55 -26.59 -4.09
N LEU A 45 6.66 -26.93 -4.74
CA LEU A 45 6.67 -27.72 -5.97
C LEU A 45 6.08 -29.13 -5.74
N GLY A 46 6.53 -29.81 -4.69
CA GLY A 46 6.00 -31.13 -4.31
C GLY A 46 4.51 -31.09 -4.01
N PHE A 47 4.03 -30.02 -3.37
CA PHE A 47 2.61 -29.79 -3.15
C PHE A 47 1.82 -29.74 -4.46
N PHE A 48 2.25 -28.94 -5.45
CA PHE A 48 1.52 -28.81 -6.71
C PHE A 48 1.46 -30.14 -7.47
N LEU A 49 2.56 -30.88 -7.52
CA LEU A 49 2.61 -32.21 -8.15
C LEU A 49 1.70 -33.21 -7.44
N ALA A 50 1.76 -33.27 -6.10
CA ALA A 50 0.90 -34.13 -5.31
C ALA A 50 -0.59 -33.77 -5.47
N MET A 51 -0.91 -32.47 -5.49
CA MET A 51 -2.28 -31.98 -5.68
C MET A 51 -2.78 -32.36 -7.08
N GLY A 52 -1.96 -32.15 -8.12
CA GLY A 52 -2.27 -32.57 -9.48
C GLY A 52 -2.52 -34.08 -9.58
N ALA A 53 -1.72 -34.88 -8.88
CA ALA A 53 -1.90 -36.33 -8.83
C ALA A 53 -3.26 -36.76 -8.28
N ARG A 54 -3.81 -36.00 -7.32
CA ARG A 54 -5.10 -36.29 -6.67
C ARG A 54 -6.30 -35.70 -7.37
N VAL A 55 -6.15 -34.50 -7.95
CA VAL A 55 -7.25 -33.79 -8.63
C VAL A 55 -7.44 -34.28 -10.06
N ILE A 56 -6.35 -34.66 -10.74
CA ILE A 56 -6.37 -35.04 -12.15
C ILE A 56 -6.12 -36.54 -12.31
N ARG A 57 -4.88 -36.99 -12.07
CA ARG A 57 -4.45 -38.41 -12.11
C ARG A 57 -2.99 -38.57 -11.69
N GLU A 58 -2.58 -39.77 -11.30
CA GLU A 58 -1.17 -40.10 -11.09
C GLU A 58 -0.31 -39.77 -12.33
N GLY A 59 0.91 -39.28 -12.09
CA GLY A 59 1.83 -38.84 -13.16
C GLY A 59 1.55 -37.45 -13.74
N THR A 60 0.62 -36.68 -13.16
CA THR A 60 0.34 -35.29 -13.56
C THR A 60 1.58 -34.40 -13.45
N THR A 61 1.90 -33.68 -14.52
CA THR A 61 2.95 -32.66 -14.55
C THR A 61 2.43 -31.28 -14.13
N LEU A 62 3.33 -30.31 -13.91
CA LEU A 62 2.93 -28.93 -13.67
C LEU A 62 2.15 -28.33 -14.84
N VAL A 63 2.60 -28.61 -16.07
CA VAL A 63 1.94 -28.16 -17.30
C VAL A 63 0.52 -28.71 -17.38
N ASP A 64 0.31 -29.98 -17.00
CA ASP A 64 -1.03 -30.57 -16.96
C ASP A 64 -1.93 -29.87 -15.94
N LEU A 65 -1.40 -29.56 -14.74
CA LEU A 65 -2.15 -28.83 -13.71
C LEU A 65 -2.50 -27.41 -14.16
N MET A 66 -1.58 -26.70 -14.82
CA MET A 66 -1.83 -25.36 -15.37
C MET A 66 -2.91 -25.41 -16.44
N ARG A 67 -2.82 -26.35 -17.39
CA ARG A 67 -3.83 -26.56 -18.44
C ARG A 67 -5.20 -26.88 -17.85
N PHE A 68 -5.24 -27.69 -16.79
CA PHE A 68 -6.47 -27.98 -16.07
C PHE A 68 -7.07 -26.71 -15.45
N CYS A 69 -6.27 -25.87 -14.80
CA CYS A 69 -6.73 -24.59 -14.25
C CYS A 69 -7.33 -23.70 -15.35
N SER A 70 -6.63 -23.54 -16.48
CA SER A 70 -7.15 -22.78 -17.62
C SER A 70 -8.48 -23.33 -18.15
N THR A 71 -8.61 -24.67 -18.22
CA THR A 71 -9.84 -25.34 -18.70
C THR A 71 -11.02 -25.13 -17.75
N MET A 72 -10.75 -25.07 -16.45
CA MET A 72 -11.74 -24.77 -15.40
C MET A 72 -12.06 -23.26 -15.28
N GLY A 73 -11.44 -22.41 -16.10
CA GLY A 73 -11.58 -20.95 -16.01
C GLY A 73 -10.91 -20.35 -14.76
N TYR A 74 -9.92 -21.03 -14.19
CA TYR A 74 -9.16 -20.57 -13.04
C TYR A 74 -7.95 -19.77 -13.50
N THR A 75 -8.20 -18.55 -14.00
CA THR A 75 -7.18 -17.64 -14.52
C THR A 75 -7.40 -16.24 -13.99
N LEU A 76 -6.32 -15.51 -13.69
CA LEU A 76 -6.38 -14.09 -13.39
C LEU A 76 -6.24 -13.30 -14.69
N HIS A 77 -7.35 -12.81 -15.24
CA HIS A 77 -7.31 -11.96 -16.44
C HIS A 77 -6.61 -10.62 -16.12
N GLY A 78 -5.31 -10.53 -16.38
CA GLY A 78 -4.55 -9.28 -16.35
C GLY A 78 -4.08 -8.81 -14.95
N ALA A 79 -4.10 -9.66 -13.92
CA ALA A 79 -3.56 -9.29 -12.62
C ALA A 79 -2.02 -9.43 -12.60
N SER A 80 -1.30 -8.33 -12.39
CA SER A 80 0.11 -8.39 -11.99
C SER A 80 0.17 -9.01 -10.58
N GLY A 81 0.87 -10.13 -10.42
CA GLY A 81 1.08 -10.73 -9.10
C GLY A 81 1.70 -9.72 -8.13
N ASN A 82 1.36 -9.82 -6.84
CA ASN A 82 2.03 -9.00 -5.82
C ASN A 82 3.53 -9.39 -5.70
N PRO A 83 4.38 -8.57 -5.05
CA PRO A 83 5.82 -8.84 -4.97
C PRO A 83 6.17 -10.24 -4.45
N SER A 84 5.48 -10.72 -3.41
CA SER A 84 5.69 -12.06 -2.86
C SER A 84 5.27 -13.18 -3.82
N GLN A 85 4.20 -12.98 -4.58
CA GLN A 85 3.78 -13.90 -5.65
C GLN A 85 4.82 -13.95 -6.77
N ILE A 86 5.32 -12.80 -7.23
CA ILE A 86 6.36 -12.71 -8.27
C ILE A 86 7.64 -13.42 -7.80
N GLU A 87 8.07 -13.17 -6.58
CA GLU A 87 9.27 -13.79 -6.00
C GLU A 87 9.12 -15.32 -5.91
N ALA A 88 8.00 -15.80 -5.37
CA ALA A 88 7.70 -17.23 -5.26
C ALA A 88 7.58 -17.90 -6.64
N ALA A 89 6.91 -17.25 -7.60
CA ALA A 89 6.78 -17.73 -8.97
C ALA A 89 8.14 -17.84 -9.66
N GLY A 90 9.00 -16.83 -9.49
CA GLY A 90 10.36 -16.84 -10.01
C GLY A 90 11.21 -17.96 -9.42
N ALA A 91 11.06 -18.26 -8.13
CA ALA A 91 11.78 -19.37 -7.51
C ALA A 91 11.27 -20.74 -7.98
N LEU A 92 9.96 -20.91 -8.11
CA LEU A 92 9.37 -22.14 -8.66
C LEU A 92 9.78 -22.37 -10.12
N ALA A 93 9.80 -21.31 -10.93
CA ALA A 93 10.31 -21.35 -12.30
C ALA A 93 11.74 -21.86 -12.36
N ARG A 94 12.65 -21.27 -11.57
CA ARG A 94 14.04 -21.74 -11.50
C ARG A 94 14.17 -23.20 -11.04
N ALA A 95 13.33 -23.64 -10.11
CA ALA A 95 13.38 -25.00 -9.57
C ALA A 95 12.77 -26.06 -10.50
N SER A 96 11.81 -25.68 -11.35
CA SER A 96 11.09 -26.59 -12.25
C SER A 96 11.58 -26.57 -13.70
N GLY A 97 12.21 -25.47 -14.13
CA GLY A 97 12.54 -25.20 -15.53
C GLY A 97 11.39 -24.57 -16.33
N GLU A 98 10.25 -24.28 -15.69
CA GLU A 98 9.08 -23.66 -16.32
C GLU A 98 9.12 -22.12 -16.25
N GLU A 99 8.26 -21.42 -16.99
CA GLU A 99 8.17 -19.96 -16.95
C GLU A 99 7.48 -19.44 -15.68
N ALA A 100 8.00 -18.34 -15.11
CA ALA A 100 7.45 -17.75 -13.87
C ALA A 100 5.99 -17.31 -14.01
N VAL A 101 5.59 -16.80 -15.17
CA VAL A 101 4.21 -16.37 -15.45
C VAL A 101 3.23 -17.52 -15.24
N ALA A 102 3.64 -18.75 -15.52
CA ALA A 102 2.80 -19.94 -15.41
C ALA A 102 2.44 -20.28 -13.94
N PHE A 103 3.25 -19.84 -12.97
CA PHE A 103 2.99 -20.08 -11.55
C PHE A 103 2.13 -19.00 -10.88
N LEU A 104 1.96 -17.82 -11.49
CA LEU A 104 1.23 -16.71 -10.88
C LEU A 104 -0.23 -17.09 -10.57
N ASP A 105 -0.89 -17.78 -11.49
CA ASP A 105 -2.26 -18.28 -11.28
C ASP A 105 -2.32 -19.36 -10.19
N LEU A 106 -1.39 -20.33 -10.22
CA LEU A 106 -1.34 -21.42 -9.22
C LEU A 106 -1.07 -20.93 -7.80
N LEU A 107 -0.28 -19.85 -7.67
CA LEU A 107 0.05 -19.20 -6.40
C LEU A 107 -1.04 -18.25 -5.91
N HIS A 108 -2.08 -17.99 -6.70
CA HIS A 108 -3.17 -17.14 -6.26
C HIS A 108 -4.10 -17.89 -5.32
N TRP A 109 -4.27 -17.36 -4.11
CA TRP A 109 -5.04 -18.01 -3.04
C TRP A 109 -6.45 -18.43 -3.46
N SER A 110 -7.12 -17.65 -4.31
CA SER A 110 -8.50 -17.96 -4.73
C SER A 110 -8.54 -19.14 -5.70
N ILE A 111 -7.57 -19.24 -6.62
CA ILE A 111 -7.41 -20.36 -7.55
C ILE A 111 -7.00 -21.61 -6.77
N LEU A 112 -6.01 -21.46 -5.88
CA LEU A 112 -5.53 -22.52 -5.03
C LEU A 112 -6.64 -23.08 -4.12
N THR A 113 -7.50 -22.23 -3.58
CA THR A 113 -8.65 -22.66 -2.77
C THR A 113 -9.70 -23.39 -3.61
N LYS A 114 -9.92 -22.98 -4.86
CA LYS A 114 -10.83 -23.71 -5.78
C LYS A 114 -10.28 -25.08 -6.14
N LEU A 115 -8.97 -25.22 -6.36
CA LEU A 115 -8.31 -26.52 -6.55
C LEU A 115 -8.40 -27.37 -5.27
N TRP A 116 -8.16 -26.75 -4.12
CA TRP A 116 -8.27 -27.38 -2.81
C TRP A 116 -9.68 -27.94 -2.54
N ALA A 117 -10.72 -27.23 -2.99
CA ALA A 117 -12.13 -27.66 -2.87
C ALA A 117 -12.44 -28.97 -3.62
N LEU A 118 -11.62 -29.35 -4.60
CA LEU A 118 -11.78 -30.60 -5.35
C LEU A 118 -11.23 -31.82 -4.60
N LEU A 119 -10.41 -31.61 -3.56
CA LEU A 119 -9.87 -32.70 -2.75
C LEU A 119 -10.91 -33.22 -1.73
N PRO A 120 -10.98 -34.54 -1.52
CA PRO A 120 -11.69 -35.13 -0.37
C PRO A 120 -11.18 -34.56 0.96
N VAL A 121 -12.07 -34.43 1.96
CA VAL A 121 -11.74 -33.81 3.27
C VAL A 121 -10.56 -34.50 3.96
N ASN A 122 -10.49 -35.83 3.91
CA ASN A 122 -9.39 -36.61 4.48
C ASN A 122 -8.04 -36.32 3.79
N GLU A 123 -8.04 -36.06 2.48
CA GLU A 123 -6.83 -35.65 1.75
C GLU A 123 -6.43 -34.21 2.12
N GLN A 124 -7.39 -33.31 2.32
CA GLN A 124 -7.10 -31.94 2.76
C GLN A 124 -6.35 -31.92 4.10
N GLU A 125 -6.77 -32.75 5.06
CA GLU A 125 -6.08 -32.90 6.35
C GLU A 125 -4.66 -33.48 6.19
N PHE A 126 -4.50 -34.49 5.34
CA PHE A 126 -3.19 -35.08 5.03
C PHE A 126 -2.23 -34.07 4.40
N PHE A 127 -2.70 -33.28 3.43
CA PHE A 127 -1.88 -32.25 2.81
C PHE A 127 -1.54 -31.13 3.81
N ARG A 128 -2.48 -30.70 4.66
CA ARG A 128 -2.18 -29.68 5.69
C ARG A 128 -1.08 -30.12 6.65
N SER A 129 -1.09 -31.39 7.08
CA SER A 129 -0.07 -31.90 7.99
C SER A 129 1.28 -32.10 7.29
N THR A 130 1.28 -32.65 6.08
CA THR A 130 2.49 -32.90 5.28
C THR A 130 3.20 -31.60 4.87
N TYR A 131 2.42 -30.57 4.58
CA TYR A 131 2.88 -29.28 4.08
C TYR A 131 2.72 -28.15 5.12
N ALA A 132 2.85 -28.46 6.40
CA ALA A 132 2.90 -27.48 7.49
C ALA A 132 4.29 -26.85 7.63
N LEU A 133 4.40 -25.57 8.00
CA LEU A 133 5.71 -24.94 8.21
C LEU A 133 6.39 -25.53 9.45
N SER A 134 7.72 -25.61 9.40
CA SER A 134 8.56 -25.85 10.58
C SER A 134 8.46 -24.69 11.57
N LEU A 135 8.91 -24.90 12.81
CA LEU A 135 8.92 -23.84 13.83
C LEU A 135 9.76 -22.63 13.40
N GLU A 136 10.95 -22.87 12.84
CA GLU A 136 11.80 -21.82 12.30
C GLU A 136 11.14 -21.08 11.14
N GLU A 137 10.50 -21.80 10.21
CA GLU A 137 9.74 -21.16 9.12
C GLU A 137 8.56 -20.32 9.66
N ARG A 138 7.87 -20.78 10.71
CA ARG A 138 6.81 -20.03 11.40
C ARG A 138 7.33 -18.79 12.10
N GLU A 139 8.49 -18.86 12.72
CA GLU A 139 9.16 -17.70 13.32
C GLU A 139 9.69 -16.75 12.25
N SER A 140 10.07 -17.29 11.08
CA SER A 140 10.45 -16.53 9.88
C SER A 140 9.27 -16.01 9.08
N THR A 141 8.02 -16.39 9.41
CA THR A 141 6.81 -15.70 8.95
C THR A 141 6.78 -14.31 9.59
N SER A 142 7.68 -13.48 9.10
CA SER A 142 7.85 -12.12 9.51
C SER A 142 6.60 -11.39 9.04
N ARG A 143 5.80 -11.02 10.05
CA ARG A 143 5.10 -9.74 10.21
C ARG A 143 4.76 -9.07 8.88
N TRP A 144 3.46 -8.90 8.65
CA TRP A 144 2.89 -8.09 7.58
C TRP A 144 3.84 -6.97 7.15
N PRO A 145 4.11 -6.80 5.83
CA PRO A 145 5.10 -5.84 5.35
C PRO A 145 4.99 -4.51 6.09
N GLU A 146 6.13 -4.05 6.60
CA GLU A 146 6.16 -2.77 7.31
C GLU A 146 6.01 -1.65 6.29
N ALA A 147 5.07 -0.75 6.56
CA ALA A 147 4.79 0.36 5.67
C ALA A 147 4.82 1.67 6.45
N VAL A 148 5.19 2.74 5.75
CA VAL A 148 4.95 4.11 6.18
C VAL A 148 4.11 4.75 5.10
N ASP A 149 2.95 5.27 5.48
CA ASP A 149 2.19 6.16 4.60
C ASP A 149 2.86 7.54 4.68
N SER A 150 3.69 7.86 3.68
CA SER A 150 4.46 9.11 3.66
C SER A 150 3.60 10.33 3.34
N HIS A 151 2.33 10.16 2.99
CA HIS A 151 1.47 11.26 2.55
C HIS A 151 -0.02 10.91 2.60
N CYS A 152 -0.69 11.35 3.67
CA CYS A 152 -2.14 11.22 3.79
C CYS A 152 -2.80 12.52 4.26
N HIS A 153 -4.12 12.59 4.16
CA HIS A 153 -4.92 13.71 4.69
C HIS A 153 -5.89 13.19 5.74
N LEU A 154 -5.38 12.95 6.96
CA LEU A 154 -6.24 12.49 8.05
C LEU A 154 -7.29 13.53 8.44
N ASP A 155 -7.03 14.82 8.24
CA ASP A 155 -7.98 15.90 8.44
C ASP A 155 -9.21 15.81 7.51
N ARG A 156 -9.00 15.38 6.25
CA ARG A 156 -10.08 15.18 5.26
C ARG A 156 -10.79 13.85 5.50
N TRP A 157 -10.02 12.80 5.76
CA TRP A 157 -10.55 11.46 6.02
C TRP A 157 -11.43 11.45 7.27
N SER A 158 -10.95 12.03 8.38
CA SER A 158 -11.66 12.06 9.67
C SER A 158 -13.01 12.75 9.57
N ARG A 159 -13.09 13.87 8.84
CA ARG A 159 -14.35 14.56 8.51
C ARG A 159 -15.29 13.68 7.68
N LYS A 160 -14.76 12.95 6.70
CA LYS A 160 -15.56 12.08 5.83
C LYS A 160 -16.16 10.88 6.58
N VAL A 161 -15.43 10.32 7.53
CA VAL A 161 -15.88 9.14 8.31
C VAL A 161 -16.39 9.49 9.71
N ASN A 162 -16.47 10.78 10.04
CA ASN A 162 -16.92 11.32 11.32
C ASN A 162 -16.21 10.70 12.53
N VAL A 163 -14.87 10.73 12.51
CA VAL A 163 -13.99 10.23 13.57
C VAL A 163 -13.11 11.35 14.08
N ASN A 164 -12.87 11.40 15.40
CA ASN A 164 -11.95 12.36 15.97
C ASN A 164 -10.50 11.94 15.72
N LEU A 165 -9.65 12.93 15.41
CA LEU A 165 -8.20 12.72 15.43
C LEU A 165 -7.73 12.78 16.88
N ASP A 166 -7.46 11.62 17.46
CA ASP A 166 -6.99 11.47 18.83
C ASP A 166 -6.06 10.25 18.99
N ILE A 167 -5.71 9.91 20.24
CA ILE A 167 -4.83 8.79 20.59
C ILE A 167 -5.32 7.43 20.05
N ASN A 168 -6.62 7.28 19.77
CA ASN A 168 -7.24 6.05 19.28
C ASN A 168 -7.35 5.99 17.75
N ILE A 169 -6.76 6.94 17.01
CA ILE A 169 -6.85 7.01 15.54
C ILE A 169 -6.55 5.68 14.84
N TRP A 170 -5.54 4.94 15.30
CA TRP A 170 -5.18 3.62 14.77
C TRP A 170 -6.27 2.58 14.96
N LYS A 171 -6.95 2.57 16.11
CA LYS A 171 -8.08 1.66 16.37
C LYS A 171 -9.25 2.01 15.46
N SER A 172 -9.55 3.31 15.32
CA SER A 172 -10.60 3.79 14.44
C SER A 172 -10.34 3.38 12.99
N MET A 173 -9.12 3.55 12.47
CA MET A 173 -8.72 3.12 11.13
C MET A 173 -8.87 1.60 10.94
N ALA A 174 -8.42 0.80 11.91
CA ALA A 174 -8.51 -0.66 11.85
C ALA A 174 -9.97 -1.17 11.82
N CYS A 175 -10.87 -0.55 12.56
CA CYS A 175 -12.29 -0.94 12.60
C CYS A 175 -13.05 -0.60 11.31
N MET A 176 -12.53 0.31 10.48
CA MET A 176 -13.20 0.82 9.28
C MET A 176 -12.74 0.18 7.98
N SER A 177 -11.79 -0.76 8.01
CA SER A 177 -11.27 -1.40 6.79
C SER A 177 -12.09 -2.65 6.42
N PRO A 178 -12.99 -2.59 5.42
CA PRO A 178 -13.95 -3.67 5.19
C PRO A 178 -13.39 -4.78 4.30
N LEU A 179 -12.33 -4.50 3.52
CA LEU A 179 -11.78 -5.39 2.51
C LEU A 179 -10.29 -5.05 2.34
N VAL A 180 -9.40 -5.93 2.81
CA VAL A 180 -7.95 -5.74 2.66
C VAL A 180 -7.43 -6.87 1.79
N GLU A 181 -7.00 -6.54 0.57
CA GLU A 181 -6.31 -7.49 -0.31
C GLU A 181 -4.86 -7.75 0.17
N VAL A 182 -4.26 -6.79 0.88
CA VAL A 182 -2.87 -6.85 1.39
C VAL A 182 -2.78 -6.32 2.82
N GLU A 183 -2.49 -7.19 3.78
CA GLU A 183 -2.27 -6.81 5.17
C GLU A 183 -0.85 -6.23 5.35
N ILE A 184 -0.73 -5.02 5.91
CA ILE A 184 0.54 -4.32 6.17
C ILE A 184 0.64 -3.91 7.63
N ASN A 185 1.86 -3.93 8.19
CA ASN A 185 2.14 -3.36 9.50
C ASN A 185 2.48 -1.87 9.33
N LEU A 186 1.47 -1.01 9.39
CA LEU A 186 1.65 0.43 9.25
C LEU A 186 2.42 0.98 10.47
N ARG A 187 3.69 1.34 10.24
CA ARG A 187 4.64 1.77 11.27
C ARG A 187 4.51 3.24 11.64
N ALA A 188 4.09 4.06 10.69
CA ALA A 188 3.89 5.49 10.86
C ALA A 188 3.05 6.02 9.70
N VAL A 189 2.47 7.19 9.90
CA VAL A 189 1.91 7.99 8.82
C VAL A 189 2.45 9.42 8.89
N VAL A 190 2.46 10.10 7.75
CA VAL A 190 2.72 11.53 7.65
C VAL A 190 1.46 12.18 7.10
N THR A 191 0.72 12.87 7.98
CA THR A 191 -0.51 13.58 7.61
C THR A 191 -0.22 15.02 7.23
N ASN A 192 -0.79 15.46 6.10
CA ASN A 192 -0.58 16.79 5.56
C ASN A 192 -1.76 17.72 5.90
N PHE A 193 -1.47 18.77 6.66
CA PHE A 193 -2.39 19.87 6.91
C PHE A 193 -2.03 21.04 6.01
N CYS A 194 -2.66 21.10 4.83
CA CYS A 194 -2.38 22.10 3.80
C CYS A 194 -3.48 23.19 3.69
N ASP A 195 -4.47 23.16 4.58
CA ASP A 195 -5.58 24.11 4.65
C ASP A 195 -5.62 24.74 6.06
N PRO A 196 -5.45 26.06 6.19
CA PRO A 196 -5.49 26.76 7.48
C PRO A 196 -6.76 26.49 8.30
N SER A 197 -7.89 26.19 7.65
CA SER A 197 -9.15 25.86 8.33
C SER A 197 -9.10 24.52 9.07
N THR A 198 -8.17 23.64 8.71
CA THR A 198 -8.00 22.32 9.32
C THR A 198 -6.67 22.15 10.06
N TYR A 199 -5.91 23.24 10.22
CA TYR A 199 -4.68 23.20 10.99
C TYR A 199 -4.91 22.66 12.40
N PRO A 200 -4.04 21.75 12.87
CA PRO A 200 -4.16 21.17 14.19
C PRO A 200 -3.79 22.22 15.25
N ASN A 201 -4.43 22.12 16.41
CA ASN A 201 -3.92 22.80 17.59
C ASN A 201 -2.70 22.05 18.17
N ILE A 202 -1.99 22.67 19.11
CA ILE A 202 -0.75 22.12 19.69
C ILE A 202 -1.01 20.76 20.37
N SER A 203 -2.11 20.63 21.12
CA SER A 203 -2.46 19.38 21.81
C SER A 203 -2.70 18.22 20.82
N LEU A 204 -3.30 18.51 19.67
CA LEU A 204 -3.49 17.52 18.62
C LEU A 204 -2.15 17.12 17.99
N LEU A 205 -1.25 18.07 17.69
CA LEU A 205 0.09 17.77 17.19
C LEU A 205 0.87 16.83 18.13
N GLU A 206 0.86 17.13 19.43
CA GLU A 206 1.50 16.30 20.46
C GLU A 206 0.88 14.89 20.52
N THR A 207 -0.45 14.81 20.46
CA THR A 207 -1.18 13.54 20.44
C THR A 207 -0.80 12.69 19.23
N LEU A 208 -0.81 13.28 18.03
CA LEU A 208 -0.47 12.59 16.79
C LEU A 208 0.99 12.11 16.81
N TYR A 209 1.91 12.98 17.25
CA TYR A 209 3.33 12.65 17.35
C TYR A 209 3.56 11.46 18.31
N GLY A 210 2.88 11.45 19.46
CA GLY A 210 2.95 10.36 20.44
C GLY A 210 2.49 9.01 19.92
N VAL A 211 1.67 8.97 18.87
CA VAL A 211 1.21 7.74 18.21
C VAL A 211 1.87 7.49 16.87
N ARG A 212 3.03 8.09 16.59
CA ARG A 212 3.77 7.92 15.31
C ARG A 212 2.98 8.39 14.09
N CYS A 213 2.12 9.38 14.28
CA CYS A 213 1.48 10.16 13.23
C CYS A 213 2.17 11.52 13.14
N PHE A 214 3.07 11.66 12.17
CA PHE A 214 3.83 12.88 11.98
C PHE A 214 3.03 13.87 11.13
N SER A 215 3.25 15.16 11.33
CA SER A 215 2.50 16.20 10.63
C SER A 215 3.39 17.05 9.74
N THR A 216 2.85 17.43 8.58
CA THR A 216 3.38 18.52 7.78
C THR A 216 2.37 19.65 7.76
N ILE A 217 2.88 20.88 7.72
CA ILE A 217 2.06 22.09 7.67
C ILE A 217 2.38 22.82 6.38
N GLY A 218 1.33 23.11 5.61
CA GLY A 218 1.42 23.59 4.24
C GLY A 218 0.34 24.59 3.88
N LEU A 219 0.45 25.17 2.68
CA LEU A 219 -0.57 26.00 2.06
C LEU A 219 -0.74 25.49 0.63
N HIS A 220 -1.84 24.79 0.38
CA HIS A 220 -2.09 24.12 -0.90
C HIS A 220 -2.16 25.15 -2.05
N PRO A 221 -1.54 24.89 -3.22
CA PRO A 221 -1.50 25.84 -4.35
C PRO A 221 -2.88 26.34 -4.79
N LYS A 222 -3.89 25.48 -4.84
CA LYS A 222 -5.28 25.87 -5.19
C LYS A 222 -5.91 26.93 -4.26
N GLY A 223 -5.36 27.16 -3.08
CA GLY A 223 -5.82 28.20 -2.16
C GLY A 223 -5.05 29.52 -2.27
N ALA A 224 -4.06 29.63 -3.17
CA ALA A 224 -3.02 30.65 -3.06
C ALA A 224 -3.51 32.10 -3.05
N THR A 225 -4.58 32.40 -3.77
CA THR A 225 -5.18 33.74 -3.86
C THR A 225 -6.13 34.06 -2.69
N LYS A 226 -6.43 33.08 -1.84
CA LYS A 226 -7.41 33.19 -0.75
C LYS A 226 -6.77 33.28 0.64
N TYR A 227 -5.51 32.88 0.77
CA TYR A 227 -4.81 32.91 2.05
C TYR A 227 -4.55 34.35 2.52
N THR A 228 -4.83 34.59 3.79
CA THR A 228 -4.61 35.88 4.45
C THR A 228 -3.25 35.90 5.15
N ASP A 229 -2.81 37.09 5.57
CA ASP A 229 -1.60 37.19 6.41
C ASP A 229 -1.76 36.47 7.76
N ALA A 230 -2.99 36.39 8.29
CA ALA A 230 -3.29 35.62 9.49
C ALA A 230 -3.09 34.11 9.28
N ASP A 231 -3.40 33.59 8.09
CA ASP A 231 -3.15 32.19 7.74
C ASP A 231 -1.66 31.90 7.63
N ILE A 232 -0.90 32.82 7.02
CA ILE A 232 0.56 32.71 6.92
C ILE A 232 1.20 32.81 8.30
N GLN A 233 0.69 33.65 9.20
CA GLN A 233 1.17 33.72 10.58
C GLN A 233 0.94 32.40 11.32
N LYS A 234 -0.25 31.79 11.19
CA LYS A 234 -0.54 30.47 11.78
C LYS A 234 0.37 29.38 11.21
N PHE A 235 0.59 29.39 9.89
CA PHE A 235 1.52 28.51 9.21
C PHE A 235 2.92 28.61 9.82
N CYS A 236 3.48 29.81 9.95
CA CYS A 236 4.79 30.03 10.56
C CYS A 236 4.83 29.56 12.02
N MET A 237 3.81 29.88 12.82
CA MET A 237 3.74 29.45 14.23
C MET A 237 3.77 27.93 14.37
N LEU A 238 3.06 27.21 13.51
CA LEU A 238 3.05 25.74 13.55
C LEU A 238 4.36 25.15 13.03
N LEU A 239 5.03 25.78 12.06
CA LEU A 239 6.37 25.38 11.62
C LEU A 239 7.46 25.55 12.69
N GLU A 240 7.20 26.24 13.80
CA GLU A 240 8.12 26.29 14.95
C GLU A 240 7.99 25.06 15.85
N ARG A 241 6.94 24.27 15.69
CA ARG A 241 6.68 23.11 16.53
C ARG A 241 7.63 21.95 16.22
N PRO A 242 8.22 21.29 17.24
CA PRO A 242 9.08 20.13 17.03
C PRO A 242 8.31 18.91 16.50
N GLU A 243 7.00 18.83 16.74
CA GLU A 243 6.13 17.77 16.25
C GLU A 243 5.87 17.84 14.73
N VAL A 244 6.11 19.00 14.13
CA VAL A 244 5.99 19.23 12.69
C VAL A 244 7.30 18.87 12.01
N VAL A 245 7.25 17.83 11.18
CA VAL A 245 8.44 17.23 10.52
C VAL A 245 8.61 17.71 9.09
N GLY A 246 7.56 18.27 8.49
CA GLY A 246 7.56 18.66 7.08
C GLY A 246 6.99 20.05 6.84
N PHE A 247 7.58 20.70 5.85
CA PHE A 247 7.12 21.95 5.27
C PHE A 247 6.32 21.59 4.02
N GLY A 248 5.00 21.63 4.09
CA GLY A 248 4.13 21.32 2.98
C GLY A 248 2.83 20.61 3.37
N GLU A 249 1.95 20.32 2.42
CA GLU A 249 2.16 20.56 0.99
C GLU A 249 2.20 22.04 0.60
N VAL A 250 3.17 22.36 -0.24
CA VAL A 250 3.28 23.62 -1.00
C VAL A 250 3.68 23.27 -2.43
N GLY A 251 3.48 24.17 -3.39
CA GLY A 251 3.99 23.94 -4.73
C GLY A 251 3.14 24.62 -5.80
N LEU A 252 2.94 23.93 -6.91
CA LEU A 252 2.21 24.41 -8.07
C LEU A 252 1.19 23.36 -8.54
N ASP A 253 -0.01 23.83 -8.86
CA ASP A 253 -1.10 23.04 -9.40
C ASP A 253 -1.72 23.78 -10.58
N HIS A 254 -1.33 23.39 -11.79
CA HIS A 254 -1.77 23.98 -13.04
C HIS A 254 -3.07 23.34 -13.59
N SER A 255 -3.72 22.44 -12.83
CA SER A 255 -5.06 21.93 -13.17
C SER A 255 -6.18 22.96 -12.96
N VAL A 256 -5.87 24.10 -12.34
CA VAL A 256 -6.79 25.24 -12.18
C VAL A 256 -6.63 26.24 -13.33
N PRO A 257 -7.56 27.20 -13.51
CA PRO A 257 -7.44 28.23 -14.54
C PRO A 257 -6.10 28.97 -14.52
N TYR A 258 -5.56 29.26 -15.71
CA TYR A 258 -4.27 29.92 -15.91
C TYR A 258 -4.09 31.22 -15.10
N ALA A 259 -5.17 31.99 -14.91
CA ALA A 259 -5.14 33.24 -14.14
C ALA A 259 -4.72 33.05 -12.67
N GLU A 260 -4.84 31.85 -12.11
CA GLU A 260 -4.46 31.55 -10.72
C GLU A 260 -2.98 31.17 -10.56
N TRP A 261 -2.28 30.77 -11.64
CA TRP A 261 -0.93 30.21 -11.57
C TRP A 261 0.09 31.20 -11.00
N LEU A 262 0.00 32.47 -11.38
CA LEU A 262 0.88 33.52 -10.86
C LEU A 262 0.75 33.66 -9.33
N GLY A 263 -0.47 33.56 -8.80
CA GLY A 263 -0.71 33.61 -7.35
C GLY A 263 -0.02 32.46 -6.61
N GLN A 264 -0.02 31.27 -7.20
CA GLN A 264 0.66 30.10 -6.63
C GLN A 264 2.18 30.30 -6.58
N ALA A 265 2.78 30.80 -7.68
CA ALA A 265 4.22 31.07 -7.72
C ALA A 265 4.65 32.16 -6.73
N ILE A 266 3.84 33.21 -6.56
CA ILE A 266 4.08 34.27 -5.57
C ILE A 266 4.01 33.70 -4.15
N LEU A 267 2.97 32.92 -3.85
CA LEU A 267 2.83 32.27 -2.54
C LEU A 267 4.02 31.36 -2.26
N LEU A 268 4.40 30.51 -3.20
CA LEU A 268 5.50 29.55 -3.05
C LEU A 268 6.82 30.26 -2.70
N LYS A 269 7.16 31.32 -3.45
CA LYS A 269 8.32 32.16 -3.16
C LYS A 269 8.25 32.79 -1.77
N ARG A 270 7.08 33.29 -1.39
CA ARG A 270 6.87 33.91 -0.07
C ARG A 270 7.11 32.89 1.04
N VAL A 271 6.53 31.70 0.95
CA VAL A 271 6.61 30.71 2.02
C VAL A 271 8.00 30.08 2.14
N PHE A 272 8.77 29.95 1.06
CA PHE A 272 10.14 29.41 1.12
C PHE A 272 11.07 30.20 2.05
N SER A 273 10.79 31.48 2.32
CA SER A 273 11.53 32.25 3.34
C SER A 273 11.41 31.68 4.77
N PHE A 274 10.41 30.83 5.02
CA PHE A 274 10.18 30.16 6.30
C PHE A 274 10.65 28.69 6.31
N LEU A 275 11.20 28.20 5.19
CA LEU A 275 11.73 26.85 5.11
C LEU A 275 12.97 26.72 6.02
N LYS A 276 13.04 25.61 6.76
CA LYS A 276 14.16 25.29 7.65
C LYS A 276 14.74 23.95 7.27
N GLU A 277 16.05 23.82 7.39
CA GLU A 277 16.82 22.60 7.08
C GLU A 277 16.30 21.35 7.81
N ARG A 278 15.74 21.52 9.03
CA ARG A 278 15.15 20.42 9.80
C ARG A 278 13.91 19.79 9.15
N HIS A 279 13.17 20.55 8.35
CA HIS A 279 11.93 20.10 7.72
C HIS A 279 12.24 19.29 6.47
N VAL A 280 11.40 18.31 6.13
CA VAL A 280 11.34 17.77 4.77
C VAL A 280 10.40 18.67 3.95
N LEU A 281 10.85 19.13 2.79
CA LEU A 281 10.03 19.94 1.87
C LEU A 281 9.09 19.02 1.09
N VAL A 282 7.78 19.08 1.36
CA VAL A 282 6.75 18.28 0.67
C VAL A 282 6.14 19.11 -0.46
N LEU A 283 6.45 18.71 -1.70
CA LEU A 283 6.09 19.44 -2.91
C LEU A 283 4.90 18.81 -3.63
N HIS A 284 3.87 19.62 -3.85
CA HIS A 284 2.78 19.34 -4.78
C HIS A 284 3.13 19.89 -6.16
N CYS A 285 3.12 19.04 -7.17
CA CYS A 285 3.35 19.43 -8.56
C CYS A 285 2.33 18.73 -9.45
N ARG A 286 1.41 19.50 -10.03
CA ARG A 286 0.37 18.99 -10.93
C ARG A 286 0.36 19.80 -12.22
N GLY A 287 0.52 19.11 -13.35
CA GLY A 287 0.41 19.73 -14.68
C GLY A 287 -1.01 20.18 -15.00
N ALA A 288 -1.15 20.90 -16.11
CA ALA A 288 -2.46 21.23 -16.65
C ALA A 288 -3.20 19.97 -17.14
N ASP A 289 -4.53 20.03 -17.24
CA ASP A 289 -5.32 18.92 -17.76
C ASP A 289 -4.83 18.51 -19.16
N GLY A 290 -4.47 17.23 -19.32
CA GLY A 290 -3.91 16.68 -20.55
C GLY A 290 -2.38 16.72 -20.66
N ASP A 291 -1.67 17.40 -19.75
CA ASP A 291 -0.21 17.32 -19.64
C ASP A 291 0.19 16.13 -18.75
N ILE A 292 0.30 14.95 -19.37
CA ILE A 292 0.60 13.68 -18.70
C ILE A 292 1.91 13.73 -17.92
N HIS A 293 2.90 14.51 -18.38
CA HIS A 293 4.24 14.56 -17.79
C HIS A 293 4.49 15.79 -16.92
N GLY A 294 3.55 16.75 -16.89
CA GLY A 294 3.66 17.99 -16.12
C GLY A 294 4.95 18.78 -16.42
N LYS A 295 5.53 18.69 -17.62
CA LYS A 295 6.90 19.16 -17.86
C LYS A 295 7.06 20.65 -17.57
N GLU A 296 6.06 21.45 -17.96
CA GLU A 296 6.06 22.90 -17.75
C GLU A 296 6.04 23.24 -16.25
N VAL A 297 5.11 22.65 -15.49
CA VAL A 297 4.98 22.93 -14.06
C VAL A 297 6.21 22.49 -13.28
N HIS A 298 6.84 21.38 -13.66
CA HIS A 298 8.10 20.92 -13.05
C HIS A 298 9.24 21.90 -13.31
N MET A 299 9.38 22.41 -14.54
CA MET A 299 10.40 23.41 -14.87
C MET A 299 10.16 24.73 -14.14
N CYS A 300 8.91 25.16 -14.02
CA CYS A 300 8.53 26.34 -13.23
C CYS A 300 8.86 26.14 -11.75
N LEU A 301 8.52 24.99 -11.16
CA LEU A 301 8.83 24.65 -9.78
C LEU A 301 10.34 24.67 -9.53
N LEU A 302 11.13 24.01 -10.39
CA LEU A 302 12.59 24.02 -10.33
C LEU A 302 13.14 25.46 -10.41
N SER A 303 12.66 26.26 -11.36
CA SER A 303 13.09 27.65 -11.53
C SER A 303 12.80 28.52 -10.30
N ILE A 304 11.71 28.26 -9.57
CA ILE A 304 11.37 28.98 -8.34
C ILE A 304 12.27 28.54 -7.18
N MET A 305 12.62 27.26 -7.13
CA MET A 305 13.46 26.69 -6.07
C MET A 305 14.94 27.06 -6.23
N LEU A 306 15.42 27.25 -7.46
CA LEU A 306 16.80 27.60 -7.75
C LEU A 306 17.23 28.88 -7.01
N GLY A 307 18.29 28.75 -6.21
CA GLY A 307 18.85 29.86 -5.42
C GLY A 307 18.08 30.20 -4.14
N VAL A 308 16.95 29.54 -3.87
CA VAL A 308 16.15 29.75 -2.64
C VAL A 308 16.21 28.52 -1.74
N VAL A 309 16.08 27.33 -2.32
CA VAL A 309 16.11 26.07 -1.58
C VAL A 309 17.55 25.55 -1.51
N SER A 310 17.99 25.17 -0.32
CA SER A 310 19.33 24.59 -0.11
C SER A 310 19.51 23.30 -0.93
N PRO A 311 20.70 23.07 -1.54
CA PRO A 311 21.00 21.80 -2.20
C PRO A 311 20.89 20.57 -1.28
N GLU A 312 21.05 20.75 0.04
CA GLU A 312 20.94 19.68 1.05
C GLU A 312 19.50 19.50 1.57
N GLN A 313 18.56 20.35 1.11
CA GLN A 313 17.18 20.27 1.53
C GLN A 313 16.57 18.94 1.09
N ARG A 314 16.14 18.12 2.05
CA ARG A 314 15.37 16.90 1.77
C ARG A 314 14.02 17.27 1.16
N ILE A 315 13.69 16.67 0.03
CA ILE A 315 12.47 16.93 -0.75
C ILE A 315 11.67 15.64 -0.90
N HIS A 316 10.37 15.73 -0.66
CA HIS A 316 9.38 14.72 -0.99
C HIS A 316 8.43 15.29 -2.05
N LEU A 317 8.65 14.91 -3.31
CA LEU A 317 7.72 15.21 -4.40
C LEU A 317 6.60 14.17 -4.37
N HIS A 318 5.47 14.52 -3.76
CA HIS A 318 4.39 13.55 -3.56
C HIS A 318 3.61 13.33 -4.84
N CYS A 319 3.07 12.11 -5.00
CA CYS A 319 2.27 11.71 -6.17
C CYS A 319 2.93 12.07 -7.51
N PHE A 320 4.24 11.83 -7.64
CA PHE A 320 4.98 12.01 -8.88
C PHE A 320 4.32 11.19 -10.02
N GLN A 321 4.06 11.85 -11.14
CA GLN A 321 3.42 11.30 -12.34
C GLN A 321 4.32 11.50 -13.55
#